data_AF-A0A5B9EUE4-F1
#
_entry.id   AF-A0A5B9EUE4-F1
#
_cell.length_a   1.000
_cell.length_b   1.000
_cell.length_c   1.000
_cell.angle_alpha   90.00
_cell.angle_beta   90.00
_cell.angle_gamma   90.00
#
_symmetry.space_group_name_H-M   'P 1'
#
loop_
_entity.id
_entity.type
_entity.pdbx_description
1 polymer ?
#
loop_
_entity_poly.entity_id
_entity_poly.type
_entity_poly.pdbx_seq_one_letter_code
_entity_poly.pdbx_strand_id
1 'polypeptide(L)'
;MIEYSVAVLATGEAKSICALVRDLARKWPREKALSICFAITSAASQFEDLVKGQAAPAALAYKLSALVAADILAIEALGRHPATGQDLLHFWRRVDPYFFEI
;
A
#
# COMPACT_ATOMS: atom_id res chain seq x y z
N MET A 1 -8.06 -1.37 -7.57
CA MET A 1 -7.16 -0.96 -6.45
C MET A 1 -7.38 0.50 -6.07
N ILE A 2 -7.29 1.47 -6.99
CA ILE A 2 -7.45 2.90 -6.67
C ILE A 2 -8.77 3.22 -5.95
N GLU A 3 -9.91 2.85 -6.53
CA GLU A 3 -11.23 3.11 -5.91
C GLU A 3 -11.37 2.46 -4.53
N TYR A 4 -10.84 1.24 -4.37
CA TYR A 4 -10.80 0.56 -3.08
C TYR A 4 -9.96 1.33 -2.05
N SER A 5 -8.78 1.81 -2.46
CA SER A 5 -7.93 2.65 -1.62
C SER A 5 -8.62 3.96 -1.25
N VAL A 6 -9.27 4.65 -2.18
CA VAL A 6 -10.03 5.88 -1.90
C VAL A 6 -11.13 5.62 -0.87
N ALA A 7 -11.88 4.53 -1.03
CA ALA A 7 -12.92 4.15 -0.07
C ALA A 7 -12.36 3.90 1.34
N VAL A 8 -11.19 3.27 1.46
CA VAL A 8 -10.52 3.08 2.76
C VAL A 8 -10.02 4.40 3.34
N LEU A 9 -9.45 5.30 2.54
CA LEU A 9 -9.03 6.63 3.01
C LEU A 9 -10.22 7.45 3.52
N ALA A 10 -11.37 7.34 2.86
CA ALA A 10 -12.61 8.01 3.24
C ALA A 10 -13.18 7.57 4.60
N THR A 11 -12.76 6.42 5.14
CA THR A 11 -13.11 6.03 6.51
C THR A 11 -12.47 6.94 7.56
N GLY A 12 -11.34 7.57 7.24
CA GLY A 12 -10.55 8.39 8.17
C GLY A 12 -9.87 7.60 9.31
N GLU A 13 -10.05 6.29 9.37
CA GLU A 13 -9.50 5.45 10.44
C GLU A 13 -8.06 5.07 10.15
N ALA A 14 -7.12 5.57 10.95
CA ALA A 14 -5.69 5.29 10.79
C ALA A 14 -5.38 3.77 10.74
N LYS A 15 -6.08 2.96 11.54
CA LYS A 15 -5.91 1.49 11.54
C LYS A 15 -6.27 0.86 10.18
N SER A 16 -7.39 1.29 9.60
CA SER A 16 -7.87 0.83 8.29
C SER A 16 -6.91 1.26 7.18
N ILE A 17 -6.37 2.48 7.27
CA ILE A 17 -5.35 2.99 6.33
C ILE A 17 -4.05 2.19 6.44
N CYS A 18 -3.58 1.89 7.65
CA CYS A 18 -2.40 1.05 7.86
C CYS A 18 -2.59 -0.38 7.31
N ALA A 19 -3.79 -0.95 7.45
CA ALA A 19 -4.12 -2.29 6.94
C ALA A 19 -4.26 -2.33 5.40
N LEU A 20 -4.50 -1.19 4.74
CA LEU A 20 -4.75 -1.08 3.30
C LEU A 20 -3.70 -1.80 2.45
N VAL A 21 -2.41 -1.63 2.75
CA VAL A 21 -1.30 -2.22 2.00
C VAL A 21 -1.40 -3.75 1.99
N ARG A 22 -1.66 -4.36 3.16
CA ARG A 22 -1.84 -5.80 3.30
C ARG A 22 -3.09 -6.28 2.56
N ASP A 23 -4.17 -5.52 2.64
CA ASP A 23 -5.43 -5.88 1.98
C ASP A 23 -5.30 -5.84 0.46
N LEU A 24 -4.59 -4.86 -0.09
CA LEU A 24 -4.29 -4.78 -1.52
C LEU A 24 -3.47 -5.98 -1.99
N ALA A 25 -2.42 -6.35 -1.24
CA ALA A 25 -1.60 -7.52 -1.57
C ALA A 25 -2.39 -8.85 -1.48
N ARG A 26 -3.32 -8.97 -0.52
CA ARG A 26 -4.21 -10.15 -0.38
C ARG A 26 -5.26 -10.24 -1.48
N LYS A 27 -5.87 -9.13 -1.86
CA LYS A 27 -6.93 -9.08 -2.88
C LYS A 27 -6.37 -9.24 -4.30
N TRP A 28 -5.16 -8.74 -4.55
CA TRP A 28 -4.50 -8.79 -5.85
C TRP A 28 -3.11 -9.44 -5.78
N PRO A 29 -3.01 -10.72 -5.37
CA PRO A 29 -1.71 -11.37 -5.14
C PRO A 29 -0.90 -11.58 -6.42
N ARG A 30 -1.56 -11.67 -7.58
CA ARG A 30 -0.91 -11.91 -8.87
C ARG A 30 -0.52 -10.62 -9.61
N GLU A 31 -0.93 -9.46 -9.09
CA GLU A 31 -0.59 -8.18 -9.70
C GLU A 31 0.83 -7.75 -9.35
N LYS A 32 1.41 -6.91 -10.20
CA LYS A 32 2.71 -6.30 -9.91
C LYS A 32 2.61 -5.53 -8.61
N ALA A 33 3.57 -5.73 -7.72
CA ALA A 33 3.62 -5.05 -6.44
C ALA A 33 3.65 -3.52 -6.61
N LEU A 34 4.31 -3.02 -7.66
CA LEU A 34 4.32 -1.59 -7.99
C LEU A 34 2.92 -1.02 -8.27
N SER A 35 1.97 -1.84 -8.74
CA SER A 35 0.56 -1.42 -8.91
C SER A 35 -0.10 -1.05 -7.59
N ILE A 36 0.36 -1.62 -6.46
CA ILE A 36 -0.10 -1.26 -5.11
C ILE A 36 0.37 0.15 -4.74
N CYS A 37 1.65 0.48 -4.97
CA CYS A 37 2.19 1.83 -4.76
C CYS A 37 1.43 2.86 -5.60
N PHE A 38 1.26 2.55 -6.89
CA PHE A 38 0.51 3.40 -7.81
C PHE A 38 -0.91 3.64 -7.28
N ALA A 39 -1.61 2.59 -6.86
CA ALA A 39 -2.96 2.71 -6.36
C ALA A 39 -3.08 3.57 -5.09
N ILE A 40 -2.16 3.41 -4.13
CA ILE A 40 -2.17 4.18 -2.88
C ILE A 40 -1.85 5.65 -3.18
N THR A 41 -0.84 5.92 -4.01
CA THR A 41 -0.45 7.29 -4.38
C THR A 41 -1.58 8.01 -5.13
N SER A 42 -2.19 7.34 -6.12
CA SER A 42 -3.33 7.90 -6.85
C SER A 42 -4.54 8.15 -5.94
N ALA A 43 -4.81 7.25 -4.99
CA ALA A 43 -5.90 7.43 -4.03
C ALA A 43 -5.65 8.58 -3.07
N ALA A 44 -4.41 8.74 -2.59
CA ALA A 44 -4.01 9.85 -1.73
C ALA A 44 -4.21 11.20 -2.44
N SER A 45 -3.72 11.32 -3.68
CA SER A 45 -3.90 12.53 -4.50
C SER A 45 -5.37 12.85 -4.76
N GLN A 46 -6.20 11.85 -5.12
CA GLN A 46 -7.64 12.06 -5.28
C GLN A 46 -8.31 12.48 -3.96
N PHE A 47 -7.89 11.91 -2.84
CA PHE A 47 -8.45 12.24 -1.54
C PHE A 47 -8.13 13.68 -1.13
N GLU A 48 -6.93 14.18 -1.42
CA GLU A 48 -6.54 15.58 -1.18
C GLU A 48 -7.46 16.56 -1.93
N ASP A 49 -7.81 16.26 -3.17
CA ASP A 49 -8.72 17.08 -3.98
C ASP A 49 -10.15 17.10 -3.42
N LEU A 50 -10.59 15.96 -2.86
CA LEU A 50 -11.94 15.79 -2.32
C LEU A 50 -12.12 16.46 -0.96
N VAL A 51 -11.12 16.40 -0.09
CA VAL A 51 -11.25 16.79 1.33
C VAL A 51 -10.37 17.99 1.63
N LYS A 52 -10.81 19.17 1.17
CA LYS A 52 -10.13 20.45 1.43
C LYS A 52 -9.84 20.63 2.94
N GLY A 53 -8.59 20.42 3.33
CA GLY A 53 -8.10 20.65 4.70
C GLY A 53 -7.88 19.40 5.58
N GLN A 54 -8.22 18.18 5.14
CA GLN A 54 -7.89 16.95 5.89
C GLN A 54 -6.68 16.22 5.27
N ALA A 55 -5.49 16.69 5.61
CA ALA A 55 -4.24 16.15 5.06
C ALA A 55 -3.80 14.82 5.72
N ALA A 56 -4.32 14.46 6.90
CA ALA A 56 -3.78 13.34 7.67
C ALA A 56 -3.93 11.96 6.98
N PRO A 57 -5.10 11.58 6.40
CA PRO A 57 -5.24 10.31 5.69
C PRO A 57 -4.36 10.22 4.44
N ALA A 58 -4.29 11.29 3.64
CA ALA A 58 -3.47 11.33 2.44
C ALA A 58 -1.97 11.29 2.77
N ALA A 59 -1.51 12.06 3.75
CA ALA A 59 -0.13 12.03 4.21
C ALA A 59 0.28 10.63 4.71
N LEU A 60 -0.61 9.95 5.46
CA LEU A 60 -0.38 8.57 5.88
C LEU A 60 -0.30 7.63 4.66
N ALA A 61 -1.20 7.77 3.69
CA ALA A 61 -1.20 6.97 2.47
C ALA A 61 0.11 7.13 1.67
N TYR A 62 0.60 8.36 1.47
CA TYR A 62 1.90 8.58 0.82
C TYR A 62 3.05 7.93 1.58
N LYS A 63 3.05 8.03 2.92
CA LYS A 63 4.06 7.37 3.75
C LYS A 63 4.02 5.85 3.58
N LEU A 64 2.82 5.25 3.59
CA LEU A 64 2.67 3.82 3.37
C LEU A 64 3.12 3.41 1.96
N SER A 65 2.83 4.21 0.94
CA SER A 65 3.30 3.97 -0.43
C SER A 65 4.84 3.98 -0.52
N ALA A 66 5.51 4.87 0.21
CA ALA A 66 6.97 4.91 0.27
C ALA A 66 7.56 3.68 0.97
N LEU A 67 6.94 3.22 2.06
CA LEU A 67 7.36 2.01 2.77
C LEU A 67 7.24 0.76 1.89
N VAL A 68 6.08 0.55 1.25
CA VAL A 68 5.92 -0.63 0.38
C VAL A 68 6.83 -0.54 -0.86
N ALA A 69 7.16 0.65 -1.35
CA ALA A 69 8.14 0.80 -2.43
C ALA A 69 9.54 0.33 -2.00
N ALA A 70 9.95 0.59 -0.75
CA ALA A 70 11.21 0.07 -0.21
C ALA A 70 11.21 -1.47 -0.13
N ASP A 71 10.11 -2.08 0.30
CA ASP A 71 9.96 -3.54 0.32
C ASP A 71 10.03 -4.15 -1.08
N ILE A 72 9.40 -3.49 -2.07
CA ILE A 72 9.48 -3.90 -3.47
C ILE A 72 10.92 -3.86 -3.96
N LEU A 73 11.64 -2.76 -3.70
CA LEU A 73 13.05 -2.65 -4.07
C LEU A 73 13.89 -3.75 -3.42
N ALA A 74 13.62 -4.09 -2.15
CA ALA A 74 14.31 -5.17 -1.46
C ALA A 74 14.02 -6.55 -2.11
N ILE A 75 12.77 -6.85 -2.42
CA ILE A 75 12.36 -8.10 -3.09
C ILE A 75 12.99 -8.20 -4.48
N GLU A 76 12.98 -7.11 -5.25
CA GLU A 76 13.56 -7.09 -6.60
C GLU A 76 15.09 -7.23 -6.56
N ALA A 77 15.76 -6.63 -5.58
CA ALA A 77 17.19 -6.81 -5.34
C ALA A 77 17.56 -8.27 -4.99
N LEU A 78 16.62 -9.07 -4.48
CA LEU A 78 16.77 -10.51 -4.25
C LEU A 78 16.50 -11.36 -5.50
N GLY A 79 16.30 -10.74 -6.67
CA GLY A 79 16.16 -11.41 -7.96
C GLY A 79 14.72 -11.74 -8.38
N ARG A 80 13.71 -11.23 -7.66
CA ARG A 80 12.29 -11.40 -8.04
C ARG A 80 11.78 -10.17 -8.78
N HIS A 81 11.82 -10.20 -10.11
CA HIS A 81 11.34 -9.10 -10.96
C HIS A 81 10.41 -9.60 -12.08
N PRO A 82 9.21 -9.01 -12.27
CA PRO A 82 8.61 -8.01 -11.38
C PRO A 82 8.18 -8.65 -10.05
N ALA A 83 8.34 -7.93 -8.94
CA ALA A 83 7.74 -8.36 -7.67
C ALA A 83 6.21 -8.37 -7.77
N THR A 84 5.55 -9.32 -7.12
CA THR A 84 4.09 -9.44 -7.07
C THR A 84 3.51 -9.19 -5.68
N GLY A 85 2.19 -8.98 -5.58
CA GLY A 85 1.50 -8.92 -4.29
C GLY A 85 1.75 -10.17 -3.43
N GLN A 86 1.88 -11.34 -4.06
CA GLN A 86 2.20 -12.60 -3.37
C GLN A 86 3.63 -12.61 -2.80
N ASP A 87 4.58 -12.00 -3.49
CA ASP A 87 5.97 -11.88 -3.02
C ASP A 87 6.04 -10.95 -1.80
N LEU A 88 5.28 -9.85 -1.80
CA LEU A 88 5.15 -8.97 -0.62
C LEU A 88 4.61 -9.74 0.59
N LEU A 89 3.54 -10.51 0.43
CA LEU A 89 2.98 -11.31 1.53
C LEU A 89 4.00 -12.33 2.08
N HIS A 90 4.82 -12.92 1.22
CA HIS A 90 5.88 -13.83 1.63
C HIS A 90 7.03 -13.10 2.34
N PHE A 91 7.42 -11.93 1.81
CA PHE A 91 8.46 -11.09 2.38
C PHE A 91 8.07 -10.62 3.78
N TRP A 92 6.85 -10.11 3.96
CA TRP A 92 6.41 -9.62 5.27
C TRP A 92 6.32 -10.72 6.32
N ARG A 93 5.92 -11.93 5.91
CA ARG A 93 5.89 -13.07 6.83
C ARG A 93 7.29 -13.51 7.31
N ARG A 94 8.36 -13.22 6.55
CA ARG A 94 9.70 -13.80 6.81
C ARG A 94 10.79 -12.78 7.15
N VAL A 95 10.66 -11.53 6.71
CA VAL A 95 11.73 -10.53 6.73
C VAL A 95 11.29 -9.26 7.46
N ASP A 96 10.17 -8.66 7.07
CA ASP A 96 9.64 -7.44 7.69
C ASP A 96 8.16 -7.59 8.06
N PRO A 97 7.84 -7.95 9.32
CA PRO A 97 6.48 -8.24 9.73
C PRO A 97 5.61 -6.99 9.92
N TYR A 98 6.10 -5.77 9.65
CA TYR A 98 5.34 -4.55 9.86
C TYR A 98 3.94 -4.62 9.24
N PHE A 99 3.85 -4.91 7.94
CA PHE A 99 2.56 -5.05 7.27
C PHE A 99 1.83 -6.36 7.59
N PHE A 100 2.50 -7.35 8.20
CA PHE A 100 1.89 -8.60 8.62
C PHE A 100 1.12 -8.46 9.95
N GLU A 101 1.65 -7.71 10.92
CA GLU A 101 1.17 -7.62 12.31
C GLU A 101 0.11 -6.54 12.58
N ILE A 102 -0.15 -5.63 11.63
CA ILE A 102 -1.15 -4.54 11.73
C ILE A 102 -2.58 -5.04 11.98
#